data_AF-A0A7J6X9V8-F1
#
_entry.id   AF-A0A7J6X9V8-F1
#
_cell.length_a   1.000
_cell.length_b   1.000
_cell.length_c   1.000
_cell.angle_alpha   90.00
_cell.angle_beta   90.00
_cell.angle_gamma   90.00
#
_symmetry.space_group_name_H-M   'P 1'
#
loop_
_entity.id
_entity.type
_entity.pdbx_description
1 polymer ?
#
loop_
_entity_poly.entity_id
_entity_poly.type
_entity_poly.pdbx_seq_one_letter_code
_entity_poly.pdbx_strand_id
1 'polypeptide(L)'
;AHYMMGLALLQRHDFAHGLKELDKALDLGRGANPKSYMVEEIWQALAKAKYMEWEYASSQRSWRLQCLKEACEKALEIQNAVDTSQSEITELTSNSHKEQLETLQQVFSKAAEDDTPTEVPDYLCCKLTLDIFRDPVITPSGVTYERAVLLDHLKKVGNFDPVTREPLEQHKLVPNLAIKEAVQAYLKEHGWAYKMD
;
A
#
# COMPACT_ATOMS: atom_id res chain seq x y z
N ALA A 1 -25.59 8.37 6.70
CA ALA A 1 -25.08 9.57 7.38
C ALA A 1 -23.56 9.68 7.29
N HIS A 2 -22.81 8.67 7.75
CA HIS A 2 -21.33 8.67 7.77
C HIS A 2 -20.66 8.95 6.42
N TYR A 3 -21.14 8.36 5.31
CA TYR A 3 -20.57 8.61 3.97
C TYR A 3 -20.59 10.10 3.57
N MET A 4 -21.78 10.72 3.60
CA MET A 4 -21.95 12.15 3.25
C MET A 4 -21.17 13.07 4.20
N MET A 5 -21.09 12.72 5.49
CA MET A 5 -20.30 13.46 6.47
C MET A 5 -18.80 13.38 6.14
N GLY A 6 -18.31 12.19 5.83
CA GLY A 6 -16.92 11.97 5.41
C GLY A 6 -16.56 12.82 4.19
N LEU A 7 -17.39 12.79 3.14
CA LEU A 7 -17.19 13.61 1.95
C LEU A 7 -17.16 15.12 2.27
N ALA A 8 -18.09 15.60 3.10
CA ALA A 8 -18.14 17.01 3.49
C ALA A 8 -16.91 17.45 4.29
N LEU A 9 -16.38 16.58 5.17
CA LEU A 9 -15.15 16.85 5.93
C LEU A 9 -13.92 16.88 5.03
N LEU A 10 -13.82 15.99 4.05
CA LEU A 10 -12.75 16.01 3.04
C LEU A 10 -12.73 17.30 2.23
N GLN A 11 -13.91 17.81 1.82
CA GLN A 11 -14.02 19.10 1.13
C GLN A 11 -13.59 20.30 1.99
N ARG A 12 -13.65 20.15 3.32
CA ARG A 12 -13.20 21.16 4.29
C ARG A 12 -11.74 20.99 4.69
N HIS A 13 -11.00 20.10 4.04
CA HIS A 13 -9.63 19.72 4.38
C HIS A 13 -9.46 19.11 5.79
N ASP A 14 -10.54 18.63 6.41
CA ASP A 14 -10.47 17.87 7.67
C ASP A 14 -10.33 16.38 7.36
N PHE A 15 -9.15 15.99 6.88
CA PHE A 15 -8.86 14.64 6.40
C PHE A 15 -8.96 13.60 7.51
N ALA A 16 -8.48 13.89 8.72
CA ALA A 16 -8.46 12.94 9.83
C ALA A 16 -9.87 12.48 10.22
N HIS A 17 -10.81 13.42 10.38
CA HIS A 17 -12.20 13.08 10.69
C HIS A 17 -12.92 12.51 9.46
N GLY A 18 -12.66 13.06 8.27
CA GLY A 18 -13.28 12.60 7.02
C GLY A 18 -13.00 11.12 6.75
N LEU A 19 -11.73 10.70 6.85
CA LEU A 19 -11.30 9.31 6.67
C LEU A 19 -11.96 8.37 7.69
N LYS A 20 -12.00 8.77 8.97
CA LYS A 20 -12.65 7.98 10.03
C LYS A 20 -14.15 7.76 9.79
N GLU A 21 -14.83 8.79 9.28
CA GLU A 21 -16.25 8.69 8.92
C GLU A 21 -16.46 7.79 7.70
N LEU A 22 -15.56 7.83 6.71
CA LEU A 22 -15.61 6.91 5.56
C LEU A 22 -15.31 5.46 5.94
N ASP A 23 -14.32 5.20 6.81
CA ASP A 23 -14.04 3.86 7.35
C ASP A 23 -15.28 3.29 8.04
N LYS A 24 -15.92 4.10 8.89
CA LYS A 24 -17.15 3.70 9.58
C LYS A 24 -18.31 3.44 8.61
N ALA A 25 -18.45 4.27 7.57
CA ALA A 25 -19.44 4.06 6.53
C ALA A 25 -19.20 2.73 5.79
N LEU A 26 -17.93 2.39 5.53
CA LEU A 26 -17.54 1.18 4.82
C LEU A 26 -17.85 -0.08 5.63
N ASP A 27 -17.50 -0.10 6.92
CA ASP A 27 -17.79 -1.23 7.81
C ASP A 27 -19.31 -1.46 7.96
N LEU A 28 -20.09 -0.40 8.11
CA LEU A 28 -21.56 -0.49 8.16
C LEU A 28 -22.14 -1.00 6.84
N GLY A 29 -21.63 -0.51 5.71
CA GLY A 29 -22.06 -0.93 4.38
C GLY A 29 -21.80 -2.42 4.13
N ARG A 30 -20.61 -2.91 4.50
CA ARG A 30 -20.24 -4.32 4.41
C ARG A 30 -21.09 -5.21 5.29
N GLY A 31 -21.39 -4.78 6.52
CA GLY A 31 -22.28 -5.53 7.41
C GLY A 31 -23.71 -5.67 6.87
N ALA A 32 -24.22 -4.64 6.20
CA ALA A 32 -25.59 -4.64 5.67
C ALA A 32 -25.72 -5.38 4.33
N ASN A 33 -24.88 -5.05 3.35
CA ASN A 33 -24.86 -5.70 2.04
C ASN A 33 -23.48 -5.53 1.38
N PRO A 34 -22.59 -6.54 1.49
CA PRO A 34 -21.23 -6.48 0.95
C PRO A 34 -21.15 -6.25 -0.56
N LYS A 35 -22.21 -6.61 -1.31
CA LYS A 35 -22.25 -6.47 -2.78
C LYS A 35 -22.87 -5.16 -3.25
N SER A 36 -23.23 -4.26 -2.32
CA SER A 36 -23.89 -3.02 -2.68
C SER A 36 -22.93 -2.09 -3.42
N TYR A 37 -23.39 -1.45 -4.50
CA TYR A 37 -22.61 -0.43 -5.22
C TYR A 37 -22.12 0.69 -4.29
N MET A 38 -22.89 0.99 -3.24
CA MET A 38 -22.53 1.98 -2.22
C MET A 38 -21.25 1.61 -1.47
N VAL A 39 -20.99 0.32 -1.23
CA VAL A 39 -19.74 -0.14 -0.57
C VAL A 39 -18.54 0.19 -1.45
N GLU A 40 -18.68 0.02 -2.76
CA GLU A 40 -17.65 0.35 -3.73
C GLU A 40 -17.43 1.87 -3.81
N GLU A 41 -18.50 2.67 -3.89
CA GLU A 41 -18.40 4.14 -3.91
C GLU A 41 -17.74 4.71 -2.63
N ILE A 42 -18.08 4.17 -1.46
CA ILE A 42 -17.46 4.57 -0.19
C ILE A 42 -15.97 4.24 -0.21
N TRP A 43 -15.61 3.03 -0.67
CA TRP A 43 -14.23 2.61 -0.72
C TRP A 43 -13.41 3.43 -1.72
N GLN A 44 -13.93 3.73 -2.90
CA GLN A 44 -13.26 4.59 -3.88
C GLN A 44 -12.97 5.99 -3.33
N ALA A 45 -13.94 6.58 -2.62
CA ALA A 45 -13.74 7.87 -1.96
C ALA A 45 -12.66 7.81 -0.88
N LEU A 46 -12.65 6.72 -0.09
CA LEU A 46 -11.65 6.50 0.95
C LEU A 46 -10.26 6.28 0.37
N ALA A 47 -10.12 5.39 -0.62
CA ALA A 47 -8.86 5.08 -1.29
C ALA A 47 -8.26 6.33 -1.93
N LYS A 48 -9.08 7.12 -2.64
CA LYS A 48 -8.65 8.40 -3.20
C LYS A 48 -8.12 9.35 -2.13
N ALA A 49 -8.84 9.51 -1.01
CA ALA A 49 -8.41 10.40 0.06
C ALA A 49 -7.09 9.93 0.72
N LYS A 50 -6.94 8.61 0.95
CA LYS A 50 -5.71 8.01 1.48
C LYS A 50 -4.53 8.16 0.54
N TYR A 51 -4.76 7.94 -0.77
CA TYR A 51 -3.73 8.12 -1.78
C TYR A 51 -3.26 9.58 -1.83
N MET A 52 -4.17 10.56 -1.81
CA MET A 52 -3.80 11.99 -1.80
C MET A 52 -3.00 12.39 -0.56
N GLU A 53 -3.37 11.88 0.62
CA GLU A 53 -2.62 12.09 1.85
C GLU A 53 -1.20 11.54 1.75
N TRP A 54 -1.06 10.32 1.23
CA TRP A 54 0.24 9.71 0.97
C TRP A 54 1.05 10.49 -0.07
N GLU A 55 0.46 10.85 -1.21
CA GLU A 55 1.14 11.52 -2.33
C GLU A 55 1.76 12.85 -1.89
N TYR A 56 1.02 13.63 -1.10
CA TYR A 56 1.52 14.87 -0.51
C TYR A 56 2.71 14.61 0.42
N ALA A 57 2.57 13.66 1.35
CA ALA A 57 3.60 13.36 2.33
C ALA A 57 4.86 12.73 1.69
N SER A 58 4.67 11.84 0.72
CA SER A 58 5.73 11.19 -0.07
C SER A 58 6.51 12.19 -0.90
N SER A 59 5.83 13.13 -1.56
CA SER A 59 6.49 14.21 -2.31
C SER A 59 7.44 15.03 -1.42
N GLN A 60 7.02 15.35 -0.19
CA GLN A 60 7.89 16.05 0.76
C GLN A 60 9.07 15.19 1.21
N ARG A 61 8.86 13.90 1.48
CA ARG A 61 9.92 12.98 1.88
C ARG A 61 10.95 12.80 0.76
N SER A 62 10.48 12.54 -0.46
CA SER A 62 11.30 12.41 -1.66
C SER A 62 12.16 13.66 -1.88
N TRP A 63 11.57 14.86 -1.78
CA TRP A 63 12.33 16.11 -1.88
C TRP A 63 13.42 16.23 -0.80
N ARG A 64 13.08 15.95 0.47
CA ARG A 64 14.06 15.99 1.58
C ARG A 64 15.20 14.98 1.37
N LEU A 65 14.87 13.76 0.95
CA LEU A 65 15.85 12.71 0.68
C LEU A 65 16.78 13.10 -0.47
N GLN A 66 16.23 13.67 -1.55
CA GLN A 66 17.03 14.13 -2.68
C GLN A 66 18.00 15.25 -2.28
N CYS A 67 17.52 16.27 -1.55
CA CYS A 67 18.38 17.35 -1.07
C CYS A 67 19.50 16.83 -0.15
N LEU A 68 19.18 15.89 0.74
CA LEU A 68 20.17 15.29 1.63
C LEU A 68 21.19 14.45 0.87
N LYS A 69 20.73 13.67 -0.12
CA LYS A 69 21.60 12.86 -1.00
C LYS A 69 22.62 13.73 -1.71
N GLU A 70 22.18 14.80 -2.38
CA GLU A 70 23.06 15.72 -3.09
C GLU A 70 24.07 16.40 -2.15
N ALA A 71 23.66 16.72 -0.92
CA ALA A 71 24.56 17.30 0.07
C ALA A 71 25.64 16.29 0.52
N CYS A 72 25.27 15.03 0.73
CA CYS A 72 26.20 13.96 1.08
C CYS A 72 27.16 13.64 -0.08
N GLU A 73 26.69 13.58 -1.31
CA GLU A 73 27.52 13.35 -2.50
C GLU A 73 28.58 14.47 -2.64
N LYS A 74 28.17 15.75 -2.55
CA LYS A 74 29.09 16.90 -2.56
C LYS A 74 30.11 16.84 -1.43
N ALA A 75 29.70 16.44 -0.22
CA ALA A 75 30.61 16.33 0.92
C ALA A 75 31.67 15.23 0.69
N LEU A 76 31.28 14.08 0.15
CA LEU A 76 32.20 12.99 -0.21
C LEU A 76 33.16 13.39 -1.33
N GLU A 77 32.70 14.14 -2.33
CA GLU A 77 33.56 14.68 -3.40
C GLU A 77 34.62 15.63 -2.84
N ILE A 78 34.23 16.55 -1.95
CA ILE A 78 35.16 17.47 -1.29
C ILE A 78 36.18 16.69 -0.46
N GLN A 79 35.74 15.69 0.30
CA GLN A 79 36.62 14.86 1.12
C GLN A 79 37.65 14.12 0.26
N ASN A 80 37.21 13.51 -0.85
CA ASN A 80 38.11 12.83 -1.77
C ASN A 80 39.14 13.78 -2.42
N ALA A 81 38.72 15.01 -2.76
CA ALA A 81 39.63 16.02 -3.29
C ALA A 81 40.73 16.40 -2.26
N VAL A 82 40.37 16.51 -0.97
CA VAL A 82 41.33 16.76 0.11
C VAL A 82 42.28 15.57 0.30
N ASP A 83 41.76 14.34 0.35
CA ASP A 83 42.56 13.13 0.54
C ASP A 83 43.55 12.89 -0.61
N THR A 84 43.13 13.17 -1.85
CA THR A 84 43.99 13.12 -3.05
C THR A 84 45.11 14.15 -3.02
N SER A 85 44.90 15.29 -2.35
CA SER A 85 45.90 16.36 -2.23
C SER A 85 46.94 16.12 -1.13
N GLN A 86 46.62 15.29 -0.13
CA GLN A 86 47.46 15.04 1.04
C GLN A 86 48.26 13.72 0.98
N SER A 87 47.88 12.78 0.12
CA SER A 87 48.56 11.48 -0.05
C SER A 87 49.02 11.27 -1.50
N GLU A 88 50.22 10.72 -1.69
CA GLU A 88 50.65 10.22 -3.01
C GLU A 88 49.60 9.24 -3.54
N ILE A 89 49.05 9.53 -4.73
CA ILE A 89 47.91 8.85 -5.36
C ILE A 89 48.08 7.33 -5.30
N THR A 90 47.15 6.62 -4.67
CA THR A 90 47.07 5.16 -4.72
C THR A 90 45.69 4.73 -5.23
N GLU A 91 45.65 3.71 -6.10
CA GLU A 91 44.40 3.07 -6.60
C GLU A 91 43.40 2.69 -5.49
N LEU A 92 43.92 2.47 -4.28
CA LEU A 92 43.16 2.11 -3.09
C LEU A 92 42.21 3.23 -2.62
N THR A 93 42.59 4.52 -2.73
CA THR A 93 41.72 5.63 -2.30
C THR A 93 40.56 5.85 -3.28
N SER A 94 40.83 5.74 -4.59
CA SER A 94 39.80 5.83 -5.63
C SER A 94 38.77 4.71 -5.53
N ASN A 95 39.19 3.49 -5.21
CA ASN A 95 38.28 2.36 -4.98
C ASN A 95 37.42 2.58 -3.73
N SER A 96 38.02 3.07 -2.63
CA SER A 96 37.29 3.36 -1.40
C SER A 96 36.22 4.45 -1.58
N HIS A 97 36.52 5.52 -2.34
CA HIS A 97 35.55 6.57 -2.63
C HIS A 97 34.36 6.07 -3.47
N LYS A 98 34.64 5.23 -4.47
CA LYS A 98 33.59 4.60 -5.29
C LYS A 98 32.67 3.73 -4.44
N GLU A 99 33.23 2.90 -3.55
CA GLU A 99 32.45 2.07 -2.62
C GLU A 99 31.57 2.92 -1.67
N GLN A 100 32.07 4.07 -1.21
CA GLN A 100 31.30 5.00 -0.38
C GLN A 100 30.11 5.59 -1.15
N LEU A 101 30.31 6.00 -2.41
CA LEU A 101 29.22 6.51 -3.26
C LEU A 101 28.17 5.43 -3.55
N GLU A 102 28.58 4.20 -3.85
CA GLU A 102 27.67 3.08 -4.05
C GLU A 102 26.86 2.78 -2.77
N THR A 103 27.53 2.78 -1.61
CA THR A 103 26.87 2.61 -0.31
C THR A 103 25.87 3.74 -0.04
N LEU A 104 26.25 4.98 -0.33
CA LEU A 104 25.37 6.14 -0.18
C LEU A 104 24.12 6.00 -1.04
N GLN A 105 24.28 5.61 -2.31
CA GLN A 105 23.16 5.35 -3.21
C GLN A 105 22.24 4.26 -2.66
N GLN A 106 22.79 3.15 -2.17
CA GLN A 106 22.01 2.06 -1.56
C GLN A 106 21.20 2.53 -0.35
N VAL A 107 21.79 3.36 0.54
CA VAL A 107 21.09 3.91 1.72
C VAL A 107 19.90 4.76 1.30
N PHE A 108 20.06 5.66 0.32
CA PHE A 108 18.95 6.49 -0.15
C PHE A 108 17.91 5.71 -0.94
N SER A 109 18.32 4.72 -1.74
CA SER A 109 17.39 3.81 -2.41
C SER A 109 16.56 3.02 -1.39
N LYS A 110 17.20 2.50 -0.33
CA LYS A 110 16.50 1.78 0.74
C LYS A 110 15.54 2.70 1.52
N ALA A 111 15.93 3.95 1.77
CA ALA A 111 15.07 4.93 2.45
C ALA A 111 13.85 5.37 1.63
N ALA A 112 13.89 5.20 0.30
CA ALA A 112 12.80 5.55 -0.61
C ALA A 112 11.93 4.36 -1.03
N GLU A 113 12.25 3.14 -0.57
CA GLU A 113 11.61 1.90 -1.05
C GLU A 113 10.10 1.89 -0.79
N ASP A 114 9.66 2.19 0.44
CA ASP A 114 8.24 2.18 0.83
C ASP A 114 7.39 3.21 0.04
N ASP A 115 8.02 4.30 -0.41
CA ASP A 115 7.40 5.37 -1.21
C ASP A 115 7.51 5.13 -2.72
N THR A 116 8.20 4.07 -3.16
CA THR A 116 8.36 3.73 -4.57
C THR A 116 7.23 2.79 -5.00
N PRO A 117 6.34 3.20 -5.92
CA PRO A 117 5.28 2.32 -6.40
C PRO A 117 5.85 1.07 -7.06
N THR A 118 5.41 -0.10 -6.59
CA THR A 118 5.79 -1.42 -7.09
C THR A 118 4.55 -2.30 -7.23
N GLU A 119 4.72 -3.61 -7.39
CA GLU A 119 3.60 -4.55 -7.38
C GLU A 119 3.23 -4.94 -5.94
N VAL A 120 1.93 -4.97 -5.66
CA VAL A 120 1.43 -5.48 -4.38
C VAL A 120 1.72 -6.99 -4.31
N PRO A 121 2.27 -7.51 -3.20
CA PRO A 121 2.57 -8.93 -3.08
C PRO A 121 1.34 -9.83 -3.26
N ASP A 122 1.46 -10.88 -4.10
CA ASP A 122 0.38 -11.81 -4.45
C ASP A 122 -0.37 -12.48 -3.28
N TYR A 123 0.28 -12.57 -2.11
CA TYR A 123 -0.33 -13.12 -0.90
C TYR A 123 -1.28 -12.14 -0.20
N LEU A 124 -1.25 -10.86 -0.57
CA LEU A 124 -2.20 -9.82 -0.17
C LEU A 124 -3.30 -9.60 -1.22
N CYS A 125 -3.23 -10.31 -2.35
CA CYS A 125 -4.15 -10.19 -3.46
C CYS A 125 -5.16 -11.35 -3.52
N CYS A 126 -6.38 -11.02 -3.89
CA CYS A 126 -7.46 -11.98 -4.08
C CYS A 126 -7.26 -12.83 -5.33
N LYS A 127 -7.51 -14.13 -5.24
CA LYS A 127 -7.31 -15.08 -6.36
C LYS A 127 -8.29 -14.91 -7.52
N LEU A 128 -9.34 -14.10 -7.35
CA LEU A 128 -10.32 -13.81 -8.40
C LEU A 128 -10.17 -12.41 -8.98
N THR A 129 -10.02 -11.39 -8.13
CA THR A 129 -9.88 -10.00 -8.60
C THR A 129 -8.45 -9.67 -8.99
N LEU A 130 -7.47 -10.41 -8.47
CA LEU A 130 -6.03 -10.11 -8.56
C LEU A 130 -5.62 -8.78 -7.87
N ASP A 131 -6.59 -8.03 -7.36
CA ASP A 131 -6.38 -6.85 -6.53
C ASP A 131 -6.15 -7.19 -5.05
N ILE A 132 -5.53 -6.23 -4.35
CA ILE A 132 -5.36 -6.25 -2.89
C ILE A 132 -6.70 -6.48 -2.16
N PHE A 133 -6.71 -7.32 -1.14
CA PHE A 133 -7.94 -7.61 -0.39
C PHE A 133 -8.53 -6.37 0.27
N ARG A 134 -9.85 -6.22 0.19
CA ARG A 134 -10.59 -5.15 0.88
C ARG A 134 -11.43 -5.72 2.01
N ASP A 135 -12.11 -6.84 1.77
CA ASP A 135 -12.89 -7.60 2.75
C ASP A 135 -12.64 -9.12 2.59
N PRO A 136 -11.48 -9.60 3.06
CA PRO A 136 -11.07 -10.99 2.84
C PRO A 136 -11.92 -11.99 3.64
N VAL A 137 -12.34 -13.06 2.97
CA VAL A 137 -12.98 -14.23 3.57
C VAL A 137 -12.23 -15.50 3.22
N ILE A 138 -12.10 -16.40 4.19
CA ILE A 138 -11.46 -17.71 4.01
C ILE A 138 -12.51 -18.82 3.91
N THR A 139 -12.27 -19.76 2.99
CA THR A 139 -13.08 -20.97 2.81
C THR A 139 -12.55 -22.11 3.69
N PRO A 140 -13.34 -23.18 3.95
CA PRO A 140 -12.85 -24.36 4.67
C PRO A 140 -11.64 -25.03 4.00
N SER A 141 -11.48 -24.87 2.70
CA SER A 141 -10.33 -25.34 1.93
C SER A 141 -9.06 -24.51 2.16
N GLY A 142 -9.13 -23.45 2.99
CA GLY A 142 -8.00 -22.59 3.35
C GLY A 142 -7.70 -21.48 2.35
N VAL A 143 -8.53 -21.28 1.32
CA VAL A 143 -8.30 -20.25 0.30
C VAL A 143 -9.03 -18.96 0.66
N THR A 144 -8.35 -17.82 0.49
CA THR A 144 -8.91 -16.49 0.81
C THR A 144 -9.35 -15.76 -0.46
N TYR A 145 -10.52 -15.13 -0.40
CA TYR A 145 -11.15 -14.41 -1.50
C TYR A 145 -11.73 -13.08 -1.03
N GLU A 146 -11.96 -12.17 -1.97
CA GLU A 146 -12.76 -10.98 -1.74
C GLU A 146 -14.23 -11.37 -1.55
N ARG A 147 -14.85 -10.93 -0.43
CA ARG A 147 -16.18 -11.39 -0.02
C ARG A 147 -17.22 -11.15 -1.10
N ALA A 148 -17.29 -9.94 -1.63
CA ALA A 148 -18.31 -9.57 -2.61
C ALA A 148 -18.26 -10.48 -3.86
N VAL A 149 -17.05 -10.79 -4.32
CA VAL A 149 -16.79 -11.59 -5.53
C VAL A 149 -17.06 -13.07 -5.29
N LEU A 150 -16.59 -13.64 -4.19
CA LEU A 150 -16.87 -15.04 -3.86
C LEU A 150 -18.37 -15.27 -3.69
N LEU A 151 -19.06 -14.36 -3.00
CA LEU A 151 -20.52 -14.47 -2.87
C LEU A 151 -21.23 -14.36 -4.22
N ASP A 152 -20.69 -13.59 -5.18
CA ASP A 152 -21.26 -13.48 -6.52
C ASP A 152 -21.05 -14.76 -7.34
N HIS A 153 -19.85 -15.34 -7.25
CA HIS A 153 -19.54 -16.67 -7.81
C HIS A 153 -20.49 -17.75 -7.30
N LEU A 154 -20.68 -17.85 -5.97
CA LEU A 154 -21.58 -18.83 -5.38
C LEU A 154 -23.03 -18.69 -5.89
N LYS A 155 -23.46 -17.46 -6.16
CA LYS A 155 -24.81 -17.17 -6.64
C LYS A 155 -24.98 -17.44 -8.15
N LYS A 156 -24.00 -17.07 -8.97
CA LYS A 156 -24.12 -17.07 -10.44
C LYS A 156 -23.54 -18.32 -11.11
N VAL A 157 -22.49 -18.88 -10.53
CA VAL A 157 -21.71 -19.98 -11.12
C VAL A 157 -22.05 -21.30 -10.43
N GLY A 158 -22.01 -21.32 -9.08
CA GLY A 158 -22.44 -22.47 -8.30
C GLY A 158 -21.76 -22.59 -6.94
N ASN A 159 -22.30 -23.49 -6.11
CA ASN A 159 -21.90 -23.71 -4.71
C ASN A 159 -20.63 -24.58 -4.59
N PHE A 160 -19.52 -24.10 -5.16
CA PHE A 160 -18.21 -24.74 -5.06
C PHE A 160 -17.08 -23.71 -4.97
N ASP A 161 -15.98 -24.09 -4.34
CA ASP A 161 -14.78 -23.27 -4.21
C ASP A 161 -14.16 -23.02 -5.61
N PRO A 162 -13.92 -21.76 -6.02
CA PRO A 162 -13.42 -21.45 -7.35
C PRO A 162 -12.10 -22.14 -7.73
N VAL A 163 -11.22 -22.40 -6.74
CA VAL A 163 -9.89 -22.97 -6.94
C VAL A 163 -9.92 -24.48 -6.72
N THR A 164 -10.40 -24.94 -5.56
CA THR A 164 -10.33 -26.37 -5.20
C THR A 164 -11.48 -27.19 -5.77
N ARG A 165 -12.56 -26.53 -6.23
CA ARG A 165 -13.79 -27.14 -6.72
C ARG A 165 -14.55 -27.96 -5.69
N GLU A 166 -14.17 -27.86 -4.41
CA GLU A 166 -14.88 -28.52 -3.31
C GLU A 166 -16.24 -27.86 -3.05
N PRO A 167 -17.26 -28.61 -2.58
CA PRO A 167 -18.56 -28.04 -2.26
C PRO A 167 -18.46 -26.91 -1.22
N LEU A 168 -18.96 -25.72 -1.58
CA LEU A 168 -18.84 -24.52 -0.77
C LEU A 168 -20.18 -23.82 -0.65
N GLU A 169 -20.54 -23.47 0.58
CA GLU A 169 -21.76 -22.74 0.88
C GLU A 169 -21.43 -21.42 1.58
N GLN A 170 -22.25 -20.41 1.34
CA GLN A 170 -22.04 -19.05 1.86
C GLN A 170 -21.87 -18.99 3.39
N HIS A 171 -22.58 -19.83 4.15
CA HIS A 171 -22.52 -19.81 5.60
C HIS A 171 -21.19 -20.35 6.16
N LYS A 172 -20.39 -21.03 5.34
CA LYS A 172 -19.07 -21.56 5.72
C LYS A 172 -17.95 -20.54 5.56
N LEU A 173 -18.25 -19.35 5.03
CA LEU A 173 -17.27 -18.28 4.83
C LEU A 173 -16.99 -17.56 6.14
N VAL A 174 -15.72 -17.50 6.52
CA VAL A 174 -15.27 -16.82 7.74
C VAL A 174 -14.46 -15.59 7.35
N PRO A 175 -14.66 -14.41 7.97
CA PRO A 175 -13.77 -13.26 7.77
C PRO A 175 -12.32 -13.63 8.11
N ASN A 176 -11.39 -13.38 7.19
CA ASN A 176 -9.97 -13.60 7.43
C ASN A 176 -9.34 -12.34 8.03
N LEU A 177 -9.50 -12.17 9.34
CA LEU A 177 -9.04 -10.97 10.05
C LEU A 177 -7.51 -10.80 9.99
N ALA A 178 -6.75 -11.90 9.99
CA ALA A 178 -5.30 -11.85 9.88
C ALA A 178 -4.85 -11.24 8.53
N ILE A 179 -5.47 -11.65 7.42
CA ILE A 179 -5.17 -11.04 6.10
C ILE A 179 -5.67 -9.60 6.05
N LYS A 180 -6.81 -9.28 6.67
CA LYS A 180 -7.30 -7.90 6.76
C LYS A 180 -6.29 -7.00 7.48
N GLU A 181 -5.74 -7.45 8.60
CA GLU A 181 -4.72 -6.73 9.37
C GLU A 181 -3.39 -6.62 8.59
N ALA A 182 -2.96 -7.70 7.92
CA ALA A 182 -1.76 -7.69 7.08
C ALA A 182 -1.86 -6.67 5.94
N VAL A 183 -3.01 -6.61 5.26
CA VAL A 183 -3.27 -5.59 4.23
C VAL A 183 -3.28 -4.18 4.83
N GLN A 184 -3.91 -3.98 5.98
CA GLN A 184 -3.92 -2.67 6.64
C GLN A 184 -2.52 -2.21 7.04
N ALA A 185 -1.68 -3.12 7.54
CA ALA A 185 -0.27 -2.82 7.85
C ALA A 185 0.50 -2.46 6.58
N TYR A 186 0.34 -3.27 5.52
CA TYR A 186 0.98 -3.01 4.23
C TYR A 186 0.59 -1.65 3.66
N LEU A 187 -0.71 -1.32 3.61
CA LEU A 187 -1.23 -0.05 3.09
C LEU A 187 -0.81 1.17 3.93
N LYS A 188 -0.51 0.98 5.22
CA LYS A 188 -0.01 2.05 6.08
C LYS A 188 1.43 2.44 5.71
N GLU A 189 2.24 1.46 5.31
CA GLU A 189 3.62 1.66 4.86
C GLU A 189 3.66 2.08 3.39
N HIS A 190 2.83 1.46 2.55
CA HIS A 190 2.82 1.59 1.10
C HIS A 190 1.56 2.34 0.63
N GLY A 191 1.44 3.61 1.00
CA GLY A 191 0.22 4.39 0.71
C GLY A 191 -0.09 4.57 -0.78
N TRP A 192 0.91 4.39 -1.67
CA TRP A 192 0.70 4.35 -3.11
C TRP A 192 -0.20 3.21 -3.56
N ALA A 193 -0.30 2.12 -2.79
CA ALA A 193 -1.13 0.96 -3.12
C ALA A 193 -2.64 1.23 -2.95
N TYR A 194 -3.02 2.43 -2.47
CA TYR A 194 -4.39 2.94 -2.57
C TYR A 194 -4.74 3.49 -3.96
N LYS A 195 -3.78 3.57 -4.88
CA LYS A 195 -4.00 4.11 -6.22
C LYS A 195 -5.08 3.29 -6.94
N MET A 196 -6.02 4.02 -7.49
CA MET A 196 -7.09 3.52 -8.33
C MET A 196 -6.72 3.75 -9.78
N ASP A 197 -6.74 2.70 -10.61
CA ASP A 197 -6.65 2.80 -12.06
C ASP A 197 -7.94 3.37 -12.68
#